data_AF-A0A8S4GHX7-F1
#
_entry.id   AF-A0A8S4GHX7-F1
#
_cell.length_a   1.000
_cell.length_b   1.000
_cell.length_c   1.000
_cell.angle_alpha   90.00
_cell.angle_beta   90.00
_cell.angle_gamma   90.00
#
_symmetry.space_group_name_H-M   'P 1'
#
loop_
_entity.id
_entity.type
_entity.pdbx_description
1 polymer ?
#
loop_
_entity_poly.entity_id
_entity_poly.type
_entity_poly.pdbx_seq_one_letter_code
_entity_poly.pdbx_strand_id
1 'polypeptide(L)' 'LYSIYYDDKEFQVSSQSSFKTHYGKQDDLGTYFWNHVMVAYECCGVVDYEDFIKTPWHRDNANASFPVQCCFLAK' A
#
# COMPACT_ATOMS: atom_id res chain seq x y z
N LEU A 1 -15.29 12.75 -2.04
CA LEU A 1 -14.91 11.42 -2.61
C LEU A 1 -14.03 10.62 -1.65
N TYR A 2 -12.98 11.20 -1.05
CA TYR A 2 -12.12 10.51 -0.07
C TYR A 2 -12.88 9.98 1.17
N SER A 3 -13.85 10.76 1.66
CA SER A 3 -14.70 10.41 2.80
C SER A 3 -15.74 9.31 2.54
N ILE A 4 -15.98 8.92 1.28
CA ILE A 4 -17.00 7.93 0.94
C ILE A 4 -16.40 6.51 0.98
N TYR A 5 -15.11 6.37 0.67
CA TYR A 5 -14.40 5.09 0.69
C TYR A 5 -13.79 4.73 2.05
N TYR A 6 -13.50 5.73 2.89
CA TYR A 6 -12.88 5.51 4.20
C TYR A 6 -13.86 4.91 5.24
N ASP A 7 -15.17 5.09 5.05
CA ASP A 7 -16.21 4.60 5.95
C ASP A 7 -16.79 3.24 5.51
N ASP A 8 -16.31 2.69 4.38
CA ASP A 8 -16.69 1.37 3.88
C ASP A 8 -15.65 0.32 4.34
N LYS A 9 -15.95 -0.29 5.48
CA LYS A 9 -15.12 -1.34 6.08
C LYS A 9 -14.95 -2.56 5.17
N GLU A 10 -15.92 -2.89 4.31
CA GLU A 10 -15.80 -4.01 3.39
C GLU A 10 -14.79 -3.70 2.28
N PHE A 11 -14.85 -2.48 1.74
CA PHE A 11 -13.88 -2.00 0.76
C PHE A 11 -12.46 -1.96 1.33
N GLN A 12 -12.31 -1.50 2.57
CA GLN A 12 -11.01 -1.46 3.26
C GLN A 12 -10.41 -2.87 3.44
N VAL A 13 -11.20 -3.84 3.90
CA VAL A 13 -10.76 -5.23 4.09
C VAL A 13 -10.37 -5.87 2.75
N SER A 14 -11.17 -5.65 1.71
CA SER A 14 -10.89 -6.13 0.35
C SER A 14 -9.57 -5.53 -0.19
N SER A 15 -9.39 -4.23 0.00
CA SER A 15 -8.18 -3.51 -0.40
C SER A 15 -6.94 -4.01 0.34
N GLN A 16 -7.01 -4.20 1.66
CA GLN A 16 -5.92 -4.77 2.45
C GLN A 16 -5.55 -6.20 1.99
N SER A 17 -6.56 -7.02 1.70
CA SER A 17 -6.34 -8.39 1.21
C SER A 17 -5.62 -8.40 -0.14
N SER A 18 -6.07 -7.56 -1.07
CA SER A 18 -5.41 -7.37 -2.36
C SER A 18 -3.99 -6.85 -2.19
N PHE A 19 -3.79 -5.86 -1.32
CA PHE A 19 -2.49 -5.26 -1.05
C PHE A 19 -1.49 -6.32 -0.55
N LYS A 20 -1.85 -7.04 0.51
CA LYS A 20 -1.02 -8.08 1.15
C LYS A 20 -0.68 -9.20 0.18
N THR A 21 -1.59 -9.55 -0.71
CA THR A 21 -1.41 -10.65 -1.66
C THR A 21 -0.56 -10.26 -2.86
N HIS A 22 -0.62 -9.01 -3.33
CA HIS A 22 -0.08 -8.63 -4.64
C HIS A 22 1.12 -7.69 -4.59
N TYR A 23 1.21 -6.84 -3.56
CA TYR A 23 2.25 -5.81 -3.51
C TYR A 23 3.66 -6.43 -3.42
N GLY A 24 4.49 -6.16 -4.43
CA GLY A 24 5.84 -6.70 -4.59
C GLY A 24 5.96 -8.01 -5.36
N LYS A 25 4.89 -8.53 -5.98
CA LYS A 25 5.03 -9.62 -6.97
C LYS A 25 5.71 -9.09 -8.24
N GLN A 26 6.58 -9.89 -8.84
CA GLN A 26 7.20 -9.56 -10.14
C GLN A 26 6.12 -9.31 -11.21
N ASP A 27 6.31 -8.24 -11.99
CA ASP A 27 5.45 -7.81 -13.10
C ASP A 27 3.95 -7.62 -12.76
N ASP A 28 3.65 -7.29 -11.50
CA ASP A 28 2.28 -7.17 -11.01
C ASP A 28 1.72 -5.74 -11.14
N LEU A 29 0.62 -5.61 -11.89
CA LEU A 29 -0.15 -4.37 -12.05
C LEU A 29 -0.62 -3.79 -10.70
N GLY A 30 -0.83 -4.62 -9.69
CA GLY A 30 -1.22 -4.19 -8.35
C GLY A 30 -0.12 -3.37 -7.68
N THR A 31 1.15 -3.75 -7.82
CA THR A 31 2.27 -2.97 -7.29
C THR A 31 2.34 -1.58 -7.94
N TYR A 32 2.19 -1.52 -9.27
CA TYR A 32 2.16 -0.23 -9.98
C TYR A 32 0.98 0.65 -9.53
N PHE A 33 -0.21 0.06 -9.44
CA PHE A 33 -1.42 0.75 -8.98
C PHE A 33 -1.24 1.34 -7.57
N TRP A 34 -0.80 0.52 -6.62
CA TRP A 34 -0.62 0.95 -5.24
C TRP A 34 0.51 1.99 -5.09
N ASN A 35 1.58 1.87 -5.87
CA ASN A 35 2.61 2.91 -5.93
C ASN A 35 2.04 4.27 -6.35
N HIS A 36 1.19 4.27 -7.39
CA HIS A 36 0.55 5.49 -7.85
C HIS A 36 -0.41 6.07 -6.80
N VAL A 37 -1.24 5.23 -6.18
CA VAL A 37 -2.18 5.64 -5.12
C VAL A 37 -1.44 6.29 -3.95
N MET A 38 -0.39 5.66 -3.43
CA MET A 38 0.36 6.18 -2.28
C MET A 38 0.99 7.55 -2.54
N VAL A 39 1.58 7.73 -3.72
CA VAL A 39 2.18 9.01 -4.11
C VAL A 39 1.10 10.09 -4.33
N ALA A 40 0.01 9.74 -5.01
CA ALA A 40 -1.04 10.71 -5.35
C ALA A 40 -1.82 11.21 -4.13
N TYR A 41 -2.01 10.36 -3.13
CA TYR A 41 -2.78 10.66 -1.93
C TYR A 41 -1.94 10.91 -0.69
N GLU A 42 -0.61 10.94 -0.84
CA GLU A 42 0.34 11.14 0.27
C GLU A 42 0.06 10.17 1.45
N CYS A 43 -0.26 8.91 1.13
CA CYS A 43 -0.58 7.85 2.10
C CYS A 43 0.38 6.67 2.02
N CYS A 44 0.43 5.83 3.06
CA CYS A 44 1.32 4.67 3.12
C CYS A 44 0.54 3.43 3.52
N GLY A 45 0.42 2.47 2.60
CA GLY A 45 -0.44 1.30 2.76
C GLY A 45 -1.93 1.61 2.53
N VAL A 46 -2.80 0.67 2.88
CA VAL A 46 -4.27 0.86 2.79
C VAL A 46 -4.77 1.55 4.05
N VAL A 47 -4.24 1.13 5.20
CA VAL A 47 -4.58 1.67 6.53
C VAL A 47 -3.39 2.40 7.11
N ASP A 48 -2.24 1.72 7.13
CA ASP A 48 -0.98 2.26 7.60
C ASP A 48 0.22 1.49 7.00
N TYR A 49 1.43 1.87 7.38
CA TYR A 49 2.65 1.25 6.90
C TYR A 49 2.82 -0.22 7.36
N GLU A 50 2.07 -0.69 8.34
CA GLU A 50 2.14 -2.09 8.76
C GLU A 50 1.47 -3.04 7.75
N ASP A 51 0.67 -2.50 6.82
CA ASP A 51 0.10 -3.30 5.73
C ASP A 51 1.15 -3.91 4.80
N PHE A 52 2.38 -3.39 4.80
CA PHE A 52 3.51 -4.00 4.11
C PHE A 52 3.99 -5.30 4.79
N ILE A 53 3.73 -5.47 6.08
CA ILE A 53 4.14 -6.69 6.80
C ILE A 53 3.45 -7.89 6.14
N LYS A 54 4.26 -8.92 5.82
CA LYS A 54 3.84 -10.15 5.12
C LYS A 54 3.46 -9.95 3.64
N THR A 55 3.70 -8.78 3.05
CA THR A 55 3.68 -8.66 1.57
C THR A 55 4.88 -9.39 0.95
N PRO A 56 4.76 -9.82 -0.32
CA PRO A 56 5.91 -10.23 -1.13
C PRO A 56 7.03 -9.19 -1.11
N TRP A 57 6.70 -7.90 -1.20
CA TRP A 57 7.68 -6.82 -1.13
C TRP A 57 8.51 -6.85 0.16
N HIS A 58 7.86 -6.97 1.32
CA HIS A 58 8.54 -6.98 2.61
C HIS A 58 9.47 -8.19 2.78
N ARG A 59 9.11 -9.36 2.24
CA ARG A 59 10.01 -10.53 2.22
C ARG A 59 11.31 -10.22 1.50
N ASP A 60 11.22 -9.52 0.37
CA ASP A 60 12.37 -9.22 -0.49
C ASP A 60 13.12 -7.95 -0.01
N ASN A 61 12.54 -7.20 0.94
CA ASN A 61 13.07 -5.97 1.52
C ASN A 61 13.07 -6.02 3.06
N ALA A 62 13.54 -7.11 3.65
CA ALA A 62 13.39 -7.39 5.09
C ALA A 62 13.98 -6.33 6.05
N ASN A 63 14.88 -5.46 5.56
CA ASN A 63 15.49 -4.37 6.35
C ASN A 63 14.75 -3.03 6.18
N ALA A 64 13.66 -2.98 5.42
CA ALA A 64 12.88 -1.78 5.18
C ALA A 64 11.47 -1.92 5.76
N SER A 65 11.00 -0.88 6.44
CA SER A 65 9.65 -0.86 7.03
C SER A 65 8.56 -0.60 5.98
N PHE A 66 8.87 0.19 4.94
CA PHE A 66 7.95 0.59 3.89
C PHE A 66 8.71 1.02 2.63
N PRO A 67 8.08 1.06 1.45
CA PRO A 67 8.72 1.41 0.19
C PRO A 67 8.88 2.92 0.03
N VAL A 68 9.74 3.34 -0.91
CA VAL A 68 10.08 4.76 -1.12
C VAL A 68 8.87 5.65 -1.45
N GLN A 69 7.79 5.07 -1.96
CA GLN A 69 6.54 5.77 -2.25
C GLN A 69 5.87 6.36 -1.01
N CYS A 70 6.18 5.84 0.18
CA CYS A 70 5.73 6.40 1.45
C CYS A 70 6.60 7.56 1.96
N CYS A 71 7.72 7.85 1.29
CA CYS A 71 8.63 8.94 1.68
C CYS A 71 8.15 10.26 1.08
N PHE A 72 7.37 11.02 1.85
CA PHE A 72 6.96 12.37 1.46
C PHE A 72 7.97 13.39 1.98
N LEU A 73 8.44 14.29 1.11
CA LEU A 73 9.25 15.43 1.55
C LEU A 73 8.34 16.36 2.36
N ALA A 74 8.71 16.64 3.61
CA ALA A 74 8.03 17.66 4.41
C ALA A 74 8.06 18.99 3.63
N LYS A 75 6.88 19.54 3.33
CA LYS A 75 6.72 20.85 2.68
C LYS A 75 6.86 21.97 3.70
#